data_AF-A0A927D1L6-F1
#
_entry.id   AF-A0A927D1L6-F1
#
_cell.length_a   1.000
_cell.length_b   1.000
_cell.length_c   1.000
_cell.angle_alpha   90.00
_cell.angle_beta   90.00
_cell.angle_gamma   90.00
#
_symmetry.space_group_name_H-M   'P 1'
#
loop_
_entity.id
_entity.type
_entity.pdbx_description
1 polymer ?
#
loop_
_entity_poly.entity_id
_entity_poly.type
_entity_poly.pdbx_seq_one_letter_code
_entity_poly.pdbx_strand_id
1 'polypeptide(L)'
;MKKDLLSNIANYKVIALGAVTNKDNWRGLIVSFLIIIVLSILVVVLVGKMIDKFLGIKRKQLSETPGKRIDRWGRTIILFIFLVLNVTSESDALKIWSFLLFLTTLLVFEVILEWRYVKESKQYIATLINSTITIIFLIGVYFYVKGNISFLFY
;
A
#
# COMPACT_ATOMS: atom_id res chain seq x y z
N MET A 1 37.33 26.39 34.34
CA MET A 1 35.97 26.64 34.88
C MET A 1 35.05 27.41 33.93
N LYS A 2 35.31 28.67 33.54
CA LYS A 2 34.40 29.41 32.62
C LYS A 2 34.39 28.86 31.18
N LYS A 3 35.53 28.36 30.67
CA LYS A 3 35.65 27.75 29.33
C LYS A 3 34.88 26.43 29.22
N ASP A 4 34.91 25.60 30.25
CA ASP A 4 34.24 24.29 30.29
C ASP A 4 32.71 24.42 30.32
N LEU A 5 32.21 25.47 30.96
CA LEU A 5 30.78 25.83 30.94
C LEU A 5 30.33 26.26 29.54
N LEU A 6 31.16 27.06 28.84
CA LEU A 6 30.83 27.53 27.50
C LEU A 6 30.87 26.40 26.45
N SER A 7 31.80 25.44 26.57
CA SER A 7 31.84 24.28 25.67
C SER A 7 30.65 23.35 25.86
N ASN A 8 30.20 23.13 27.09
CA ASN A 8 29.01 22.32 27.36
C ASN A 8 27.75 22.97 26.81
N ILE A 9 27.56 24.28 27.01
CA ILE A 9 26.40 25.00 26.46
C ILE A 9 26.39 24.97 24.94
N ALA A 10 27.56 25.10 24.29
CA ALA A 10 27.67 24.98 22.84
C ALA A 10 27.26 23.58 22.36
N ASN A 11 27.72 22.51 23.03
CA ASN A 11 27.33 21.13 22.70
C ASN A 11 25.82 20.89 22.85
N TYR A 12 25.21 21.34 23.95
CA TYR A 12 23.75 21.24 24.13
C TYR A 12 22.98 21.98 23.04
N LYS A 13 23.46 23.15 22.63
CA LYS A 13 22.82 23.93 21.57
C LYS A 13 22.91 23.23 20.22
N VAL A 14 24.04 22.60 19.90
CA VAL A 14 24.23 21.80 18.68
C VAL A 14 23.33 20.56 18.68
N ILE A 15 23.24 19.84 19.80
CA ILE A 15 22.36 18.67 19.94
C ILE A 15 20.89 19.07 19.82
N ALA A 16 20.49 20.17 20.48
CA ALA A 16 19.13 20.67 20.40
C ALA A 16 18.77 21.15 18.98
N LEU A 17 19.69 21.85 18.28
CA LEU A 17 19.50 22.24 16.89
C LEU A 17 19.38 21.01 15.98
N GLY A 18 20.26 20.02 16.12
CA GLY A 18 20.20 18.77 15.36
C GLY A 18 18.91 17.97 15.59
N ALA A 19 18.40 17.95 16.82
CA ALA A 19 17.13 17.31 17.16
C ALA A 19 15.92 18.06 16.58
N VAL A 20 15.98 19.40 16.53
CA VAL A 20 14.93 20.24 15.94
C VAL A 20 14.89 20.05 14.42
N THR A 21 16.04 20.03 13.74
CA THR A 21 16.17 19.86 12.27
C THR A 21 15.94 18.42 11.77
N ASN A 22 15.90 17.44 12.66
CA ASN A 22 15.53 16.07 12.31
C ASN A 22 13.99 15.90 12.37
N LYS A 23 13.33 16.54 13.33
CA LYS A 23 11.88 16.38 13.60
C LYS A 23 10.97 16.94 12.49
N ASP A 24 11.35 18.06 11.90
CA ASP A 24 10.76 18.69 10.72
C ASP A 24 10.97 17.86 9.45
N ASN A 25 12.10 17.15 9.32
CA ASN A 25 12.36 16.24 8.19
C ASN A 25 11.36 15.06 8.12
N TRP A 26 11.08 14.41 9.26
CA TRP A 26 10.09 13.31 9.33
C TRP A 26 8.67 13.77 8.99
N ARG A 27 8.30 14.99 9.41
CA ARG A 27 6.99 15.57 9.09
C ARG A 27 6.83 15.80 7.59
N GLY A 28 7.86 16.32 6.92
CA GLY A 28 7.85 16.52 5.47
C GLY A 28 7.68 15.22 4.67
N LEU A 29 8.33 14.14 5.12
CA LEU A 29 8.19 12.81 4.52
C LEU A 29 6.79 12.22 4.69
N ILE A 30 6.20 12.34 5.89
CA ILE A 30 4.84 11.85 6.16
C ILE A 30 3.82 12.60 5.30
N VAL A 31 3.94 13.93 5.20
CA VAL A 31 3.02 14.74 4.38
C VAL A 31 3.16 14.40 2.90
N SER A 32 4.38 14.29 2.38
CA SER A 32 4.63 13.88 1.00
C SER A 32 4.04 12.49 0.70
N PHE A 33 4.21 11.54 1.63
CA PHE A 33 3.66 10.20 1.52
C PHE A 33 2.13 10.18 1.48
N LEU A 34 1.48 10.95 2.36
CA LEU A 34 0.01 11.08 2.38
C LEU A 34 -0.52 11.69 1.08
N ILE A 35 0.14 12.72 0.55
CA ILE A 35 -0.23 13.35 -0.72
C ILE A 35 -0.16 12.33 -1.86
N ILE A 36 0.93 11.54 -1.94
CA ILE A 36 1.10 10.50 -2.95
C ILE A 36 -0.04 9.46 -2.86
N ILE A 37 -0.40 9.01 -1.65
CA ILE A 37 -1.51 8.06 -1.46
C ILE A 37 -2.83 8.65 -1.97
N VAL A 38 -3.15 9.89 -1.58
CA VAL A 38 -4.41 10.54 -1.98
C VAL A 38 -4.48 10.72 -3.49
N LEU A 39 -3.40 11.18 -4.13
CA LEU A 39 -3.33 11.33 -5.58
C LEU A 39 -3.50 9.99 -6.29
N SER A 40 -2.88 8.92 -5.78
CA SER A 40 -3.00 7.60 -6.38
C SER A 40 -4.40 7.02 -6.27
N ILE A 41 -5.07 7.18 -5.12
CA ILE A 41 -6.48 6.78 -4.98
C ILE A 41 -7.34 7.54 -6.00
N LEU A 42 -7.10 8.84 -6.17
CA LEU A 42 -7.82 9.65 -7.15
C LEU A 42 -7.62 9.13 -8.58
N VAL A 43 -6.38 8.83 -8.97
CA VAL A 43 -6.06 8.26 -10.30
C VAL A 43 -6.75 6.93 -10.52
N VAL A 44 -6.66 6.00 -9.56
CA VAL A 44 -7.29 4.68 -9.62
C VAL A 44 -8.81 4.80 -9.81
N VAL A 45 -9.46 5.70 -9.06
CA VAL A 45 -10.91 5.93 -9.17
C VAL A 45 -11.30 6.55 -10.51
N LEU A 46 -10.53 7.52 -11.00
CA LEU A 46 -10.79 8.17 -12.29
C LEU A 46 -10.62 7.18 -13.45
N VAL A 47 -9.53 6.43 -13.46
CA VAL A 47 -9.26 5.40 -14.48
C VAL A 47 -10.37 4.34 -14.46
N GLY A 48 -10.78 3.88 -13.27
CA GLY A 48 -11.89 2.94 -13.14
C GLY A 48 -13.19 3.47 -13.77
N LYS A 49 -13.57 4.72 -13.47
CA LYS A 49 -14.76 5.35 -14.07
C LYS A 49 -14.64 5.53 -15.58
N MET A 50 -13.46 5.89 -16.08
CA MET A 50 -13.23 6.04 -17.53
C MET A 50 -13.36 4.70 -18.25
N ILE A 51 -12.78 3.63 -17.69
CA ILE A 51 -12.88 2.27 -18.25
C ILE A 51 -14.33 1.80 -18.22
N ASP A 52 -15.04 1.98 -17.12
CA ASP A 52 -16.45 1.59 -17.01
C ASP A 52 -17.30 2.28 -18.08
N LYS A 53 -17.09 3.59 -18.28
CA LYS A 53 -17.77 4.37 -19.32
C LYS A 53 -17.38 3.92 -20.73
N PHE A 54 -16.10 3.64 -20.96
CA PHE A 54 -15.59 3.24 -22.27
C PHE A 54 -16.06 1.83 -22.68
N LEU A 55 -16.10 0.90 -21.72
CA LEU A 55 -16.51 -0.49 -21.95
C LEU A 55 -18.03 -0.71 -21.79
N GLY A 56 -18.79 0.32 -21.39
CA GLY A 56 -20.24 0.21 -21.18
C GLY A 56 -20.61 -0.73 -20.03
N ILE A 57 -19.74 -0.85 -19.02
CA ILE A 57 -19.87 -1.83 -17.94
C ILE A 57 -21.00 -1.39 -17.00
N LYS A 58 -22.03 -2.21 -16.88
CA LYS A 58 -23.02 -2.11 -15.80
C LYS A 58 -22.50 -2.93 -14.62
N ARG A 59 -21.94 -2.26 -13.61
CA ARG A 59 -21.44 -2.93 -12.41
C ARG A 59 -22.58 -3.71 -11.74
N LYS A 60 -22.39 -5.02 -11.58
CA LYS A 60 -23.30 -5.88 -10.80
C LYS A 60 -22.60 -6.22 -9.49
N GLN A 61 -23.33 -6.17 -8.38
CA GLN A 61 -22.73 -6.56 -7.10
C GLN A 61 -22.56 -8.08 -7.05
N LEU A 62 -21.39 -8.54 -6.62
CA LEU A 62 -21.13 -9.96 -6.34
C LEU A 62 -22.08 -10.54 -5.26
N SER A 63 -22.68 -9.68 -4.43
CA SER A 63 -23.68 -10.04 -3.41
C SER A 63 -24.98 -10.61 -3.99
N GLU A 64 -25.30 -10.31 -5.24
CA GLU A 64 -26.48 -10.79 -5.98
C GLU A 64 -26.22 -12.11 -6.71
N THR A 65 -24.97 -12.58 -6.72
CA THR A 65 -24.55 -13.80 -7.41
C THR A 65 -24.28 -14.94 -6.43
N PRO A 66 -24.37 -16.21 -6.85
CA PRO A 66 -23.95 -17.36 -6.04
C PRO A 66 -22.47 -17.31 -5.62
N GLY A 67 -21.66 -16.42 -6.23
CA GLY A 67 -20.26 -16.17 -5.87
C GLY A 67 -20.06 -15.58 -4.47
N LYS A 68 -21.08 -14.99 -3.82
CA LYS A 68 -20.96 -14.36 -2.50
C LYS A 68 -20.38 -15.27 -1.41
N ARG A 69 -20.79 -16.54 -1.39
CA ARG A 69 -20.27 -17.51 -0.40
C ARG A 69 -18.80 -17.80 -0.67
N ILE A 70 -18.43 -17.98 -1.93
CA ILE A 70 -17.07 -18.31 -2.34
C ILE A 70 -16.13 -17.13 -2.11
N ASP A 71 -16.58 -15.91 -2.35
CA ASP A 71 -15.83 -14.69 -2.02
C ASP A 71 -15.48 -14.64 -0.52
N ARG A 72 -16.47 -14.84 0.35
CA ARG A 72 -16.26 -14.79 1.80
C ARG A 72 -15.30 -15.89 2.28
N TRP A 73 -15.50 -17.12 1.84
CA TRP A 73 -14.63 -18.24 2.24
C TRP A 73 -13.23 -18.11 1.67
N GLY A 74 -13.10 -17.74 0.39
CA GLY A 74 -11.81 -17.53 -0.26
C GLY A 74 -10.99 -16.44 0.41
N ARG A 75 -11.58 -15.27 0.68
CA ARG A 75 -10.90 -14.18 1.41
C ARG A 75 -10.49 -14.61 2.82
N THR A 76 -11.32 -15.40 3.51
CA THR A 76 -10.99 -15.92 4.84
C THR A 76 -9.79 -16.88 4.79
N ILE A 77 -9.75 -17.78 3.82
CA ILE A 77 -8.63 -18.73 3.63
C ILE A 77 -7.34 -17.98 3.29
N ILE A 78 -7.40 -17.02 2.36
CA ILE A 78 -6.23 -16.21 1.97
C ILE A 78 -5.68 -15.44 3.19
N LEU A 79 -6.56 -14.84 4.00
CA LEU A 79 -6.18 -14.14 5.22
C LEU A 79 -5.58 -15.08 6.27
N PHE A 80 -6.14 -16.27 6.44
CA PHE A 80 -5.61 -17.27 7.37
C PHE A 80 -4.19 -17.71 6.99
N ILE A 81 -3.96 -18.03 5.70
CA ILE A 81 -2.63 -18.39 5.19
C ILE A 81 -1.63 -17.26 5.44
N PHE A 82 -2.03 -16.01 5.15
CA PHE A 82 -1.18 -14.84 5.39
C PHE A 82 -0.80 -14.68 6.86
N LEU A 83 -1.74 -14.84 7.78
CA LEU A 83 -1.47 -14.74 9.22
C LEU A 83 -0.51 -15.83 9.69
N VAL A 84 -0.72 -17.08 9.27
CA VAL A 84 0.17 -18.19 9.61
C VAL A 84 1.60 -17.90 9.15
N LEU A 85 1.77 -17.50 7.89
CA LEU A 85 3.09 -17.17 7.33
C LEU A 85 3.79 -16.02 8.08
N ASN A 86 3.04 -15.00 8.50
CA ASN A 86 3.62 -13.86 9.23
C ASN A 86 3.97 -14.19 10.68
N VAL A 87 3.20 -15.04 11.35
CA VAL A 87 3.49 -15.48 12.73
C VAL A 87 4.72 -16.40 12.75
N THR A 88 4.91 -17.23 11.74
CA THR A 88 6.05 -18.17 11.67
C THR A 88 7.35 -17.55 11.16
N SER A 89 7.29 -16.38 10.54
CA SER A 89 8.46 -15.75 9.91
C SER A 89 9.15 -14.76 10.86
N GLU A 90 10.40 -15.04 11.19
CA GLU A 90 11.23 -14.11 11.98
C GLU A 90 11.83 -12.96 11.14
N SER A 91 11.97 -13.16 9.82
CA SER A 91 12.56 -12.15 8.92
C SER A 91 11.58 -11.04 8.57
N ASP A 92 11.96 -9.79 8.86
CA ASP A 92 11.18 -8.61 8.47
C ASP A 92 11.10 -8.42 6.95
N ALA A 93 12.12 -8.84 6.22
CA ALA A 93 12.09 -8.84 4.75
C ALA A 93 11.01 -9.81 4.23
N LEU A 94 10.94 -11.03 4.79
CA LEU A 94 9.92 -12.02 4.41
C LEU A 94 8.51 -11.53 4.75
N LYS A 95 8.31 -10.83 5.87
CA LYS A 95 7.01 -10.24 6.23
C LYS A 95 6.54 -9.24 5.16
N ILE A 96 7.40 -8.32 4.71
CA ILE A 96 7.06 -7.34 3.67
C ILE A 96 6.69 -8.03 2.34
N TRP A 97 7.49 -9.01 1.90
CA TRP A 97 7.20 -9.75 0.67
C TRP A 97 5.92 -10.58 0.78
N SER A 98 5.67 -11.19 1.93
CA SER A 98 4.43 -11.93 2.20
C SER A 98 3.20 -11.02 2.16
N PHE A 99 3.33 -9.76 2.61
CA PHE A 99 2.26 -8.77 2.55
C PHE A 99 1.95 -8.34 1.12
N LEU A 100 2.97 -8.11 0.30
CA LEU A 100 2.78 -7.83 -1.14
C LEU A 100 2.11 -9.02 -1.84
N LEU A 101 2.57 -10.25 -1.60
CA LEU A 101 1.97 -11.46 -2.16
C LEU A 101 0.51 -11.64 -1.72
N PHE A 102 0.21 -11.37 -0.46
CA PHE A 102 -1.16 -11.40 0.06
C PHE A 102 -2.08 -10.41 -0.66
N LEU A 103 -1.65 -9.15 -0.80
CA LEU A 103 -2.43 -8.14 -1.51
C LEU A 103 -2.63 -8.50 -2.99
N THR A 104 -1.58 -8.94 -3.68
CA THR A 104 -1.69 -9.41 -5.07
C THR A 104 -2.66 -10.58 -5.19
N THR A 105 -2.60 -11.54 -4.26
CA THR A 105 -3.50 -12.71 -4.26
C THR A 105 -4.95 -12.29 -4.08
N LEU A 106 -5.25 -11.34 -3.18
CA LEU A 106 -6.59 -10.80 -3.01
C LEU A 106 -7.12 -10.11 -4.27
N LEU A 107 -6.28 -9.29 -4.92
CA LEU A 107 -6.65 -8.58 -6.14
C LEU A 107 -6.91 -9.54 -7.30
N VAL A 108 -6.05 -10.54 -7.49
CA VAL A 108 -6.23 -11.56 -8.52
C VAL A 108 -7.46 -12.42 -8.23
N PHE A 109 -7.70 -12.77 -6.97
CA PHE A 109 -8.89 -13.51 -6.55
C PHE A 109 -10.17 -12.76 -6.92
N GLU A 110 -10.22 -11.44 -6.72
CA GLU A 110 -11.35 -10.61 -7.12
C GLU A 110 -11.61 -10.65 -8.63
N VAL A 111 -10.55 -10.53 -9.44
CA VAL A 111 -10.65 -10.66 -10.91
C VAL A 111 -11.19 -12.04 -11.32
N ILE A 112 -10.71 -13.11 -10.70
CA ILE A 112 -11.15 -14.48 -11.00
C ILE A 112 -12.63 -14.67 -10.66
N LEU A 113 -13.09 -14.12 -9.52
CA LEU A 113 -14.49 -14.20 -9.14
C LEU A 113 -15.38 -13.41 -10.09
N GLU A 114 -15.00 -12.19 -10.44
CA GLU A 114 -15.77 -11.39 -11.40
C GLU A 114 -15.81 -12.07 -12.78
N TRP A 115 -14.70 -12.67 -13.21
CA TRP A 115 -14.66 -13.41 -14.47
C TRP A 115 -15.57 -14.64 -14.45
N ARG A 116 -15.67 -15.34 -13.31
CA ARG A 116 -16.47 -16.57 -13.18
C ARG A 116 -17.97 -16.30 -12.96
N TYR A 117 -18.32 -15.28 -12.17
CA TYR A 117 -19.69 -15.04 -11.72
C TYR A 117 -20.37 -13.83 -12.38
N VAL A 118 -19.59 -12.91 -12.95
CA VAL A 118 -20.09 -11.64 -13.51
C VAL A 118 -19.54 -11.41 -14.94
N LYS A 119 -19.35 -12.50 -15.69
CA LYS A 119 -18.73 -12.47 -17.01
C LYS A 119 -19.46 -11.57 -18.01
N GLU A 120 -20.78 -11.51 -17.93
CA GLU A 120 -21.64 -10.74 -18.84
C GLU A 120 -21.39 -9.23 -18.79
N SER A 121 -21.02 -8.69 -17.63
CA SER A 121 -20.81 -7.25 -17.48
C SER A 121 -19.44 -6.80 -17.97
N LYS A 122 -18.51 -7.72 -18.28
CA LYS A 122 -17.09 -7.44 -18.58
C LYS A 122 -16.34 -6.69 -17.46
N GLN A 123 -16.91 -6.61 -16.26
CA GLN A 123 -16.33 -5.90 -15.12
C GLN A 123 -14.95 -6.45 -14.73
N TYR A 124 -14.72 -7.75 -14.93
CA TYR A 124 -13.42 -8.39 -14.69
C TYR A 124 -12.27 -7.72 -15.48
N ILE A 125 -12.53 -7.12 -16.64
CA ILE A 125 -11.50 -6.42 -17.43
C ILE A 125 -11.11 -5.11 -16.73
N ALA A 126 -12.11 -4.35 -16.26
CA ALA A 126 -11.87 -3.11 -15.54
C ALA A 126 -11.14 -3.39 -14.23
N THR A 127 -11.57 -4.40 -13.49
CA THR A 127 -10.93 -4.81 -12.23
C THR A 127 -9.53 -5.33 -12.46
N LEU A 128 -9.26 -6.06 -13.55
CA LEU A 128 -7.91 -6.52 -13.91
C LEU A 128 -6.97 -5.35 -14.21
N ILE A 129 -7.41 -4.36 -14.98
CA ILE A 129 -6.61 -3.16 -15.25
C ILE A 129 -6.35 -2.40 -13.95
N ASN A 130 -7.38 -2.21 -13.14
CA ASN A 130 -7.28 -1.46 -11.89
C ASN A 130 -6.38 -2.15 -10.86
N SER A 131 -6.46 -3.47 -10.75
CA SER A 131 -5.58 -4.27 -9.88
C SER A 131 -4.14 -4.26 -10.37
N THR A 132 -3.90 -4.29 -11.68
CA THR A 132 -2.54 -4.17 -12.25
C THR A 132 -1.91 -2.82 -11.90
N ILE A 133 -2.64 -1.71 -12.11
CA ILE A 133 -2.19 -0.37 -11.73
C ILE A 133 -1.90 -0.29 -10.22
N THR A 134 -2.77 -0.88 -9.41
CA THR A 134 -2.61 -0.92 -7.95
C THR A 134 -1.34 -1.65 -7.54
N ILE A 135 -1.03 -2.80 -8.15
CA ILE A 135 0.19 -3.58 -7.86
C ILE A 135 1.44 -2.78 -8.24
N ILE A 136 1.46 -2.17 -9.43
CA ILE A 136 2.58 -1.32 -9.87
C ILE A 136 2.81 -0.18 -8.86
N PHE A 137 1.72 0.46 -8.43
CA PHE A 137 1.79 1.52 -7.44
C PHE A 137 2.33 1.03 -6.09
N LEU A 138 1.86 -0.10 -5.58
CA LEU A 138 2.35 -0.68 -4.32
C LEU A 138 3.85 -0.99 -4.36
N ILE A 139 4.34 -1.53 -5.48
CA ILE A 139 5.77 -1.78 -5.69
C ILE A 139 6.55 -0.46 -5.71
N GLY A 140 6.06 0.56 -6.42
CA GLY A 140 6.68 1.89 -6.45
C GLY A 140 6.77 2.54 -5.06
N VAL A 141 5.71 2.42 -4.27
CA VAL A 141 5.66 2.90 -2.89
C VAL A 141 6.70 2.17 -2.02
N TYR A 142 6.81 0.85 -2.15
CA TYR A 142 7.82 0.08 -1.43
C TYR A 142 9.25 0.57 -1.74
N PHE A 143 9.57 0.80 -3.02
CA PHE A 143 10.87 1.33 -3.41
C PHE A 143 11.11 2.76 -2.91
N TYR A 144 10.09 3.62 -2.98
CA TYR A 144 10.18 4.98 -2.44
C TYR A 144 10.47 4.97 -0.94
N VAL A 145 9.72 4.19 -0.16
CA VAL A 145 9.91 4.09 1.30
C VAL A 145 11.29 3.52 1.62
N LYS A 146 11.69 2.43 0.95
CA LYS A 146 13.01 1.82 1.16
C LYS A 146 14.14 2.81 0.84
N GLY A 147 14.06 3.55 -0.27
CA GLY A 147 15.07 4.53 -0.66
C GLY A 147 15.22 5.69 0.33
N ASN A 148 14.11 6.22 0.83
CA ASN A 148 14.13 7.32 1.81
C ASN A 148 14.59 6.86 3.21
N ILE A 149 14.23 5.64 3.63
CA ILE A 149 14.71 5.07 4.90
C ILE A 149 16.23 4.89 4.83
N SER A 150 16.76 4.33 3.75
CA SER A 150 18.22 4.18 3.59
C SER A 150 18.98 5.51 3.61
N PHE A 151 18.35 6.60 3.14
CA PHE A 151 18.94 7.95 3.16
C PHE A 151 18.96 8.59 4.55
N LEU A 152 18.03 8.23 5.45
CA LEU A 152 17.97 8.78 6.81
C LEU A 152 18.99 8.17 7.79
N PHE A 153 19.66 7.08 7.40
CA PHE A 153 20.67 6.38 8.20
C PHE A 153 22.12 6.57 7.69
N TYR A 154 22.32 7.47 6.71
CA TYR A 154 23.63 7.94 6.23
C TYR A 154 23.82 9.42 6.56
#